data_AF-A0A523NC47-F1
#
_entry.id   AF-A0A523NC47-F1
#
_cell.length_a   1.000
_cell.length_b   1.000
_cell.length_c   1.000
_cell.angle_alpha   90.00
_cell.angle_beta   90.00
_cell.angle_gamma   90.00
#
_symmetry.space_group_name_H-M   'P 1'
#
loop_
_entity.id
_entity.type
_entity.pdbx_description
1 polymer ?
#
loop_
_entity_poly.entity_id
_entity_poly.type
_entity_poly.pdbx_seq_one_letter_code
_entity_poly.pdbx_strand_id
1 'polypeptide(L)' 'LEERMKNTVAEGNVHAKTGTLAGVSSLSGYVSARNGNLITFAIMMQNFVEKISVARRFQDKICELLANYH' A
#
# COMPACT_ATOMS: atom_id res chain seq x y z
N LEU A 1 3.02 1.94 9.39
CA LEU A 1 3.45 0.99 8.33
C LEU A 1 4.64 0.15 8.79
N GLU A 2 5.10 0.29 10.04
CA GLU A 2 6.29 -0.36 10.62
C GLU A 2 6.31 -1.89 10.46
N GLU A 3 5.14 -2.54 10.52
CA GLU A 3 4.99 -3.99 10.35
C GLU A 3 4.55 -4.43 8.94
N ARG A 4 4.51 -3.52 7.96
CA ARG A 4 4.02 -3.78 6.59
C ARG A 4 5.15 -3.60 5.57
N MET A 5 5.03 -4.34 4.46
CA MET A 5 5.98 -4.26 3.33
C MET A 5 7.43 -4.61 3.69
N LYS A 6 7.67 -5.28 4.83
CA LYS A 6 9.01 -5.70 5.27
C LYS A 6 9.70 -6.58 4.22
N ASN A 7 11.00 -6.36 4.04
CA ASN A 7 11.86 -7.04 3.06
C ASN A 7 11.42 -6.81 1.59
N THR A 8 10.83 -5.65 1.29
CA THR A 8 10.48 -5.24 -0.08
C THR A 8 11.05 -3.86 -0.39
N VAL A 9 11.07 -3.48 -1.67
CA VAL A 9 11.47 -2.12 -2.10
C VAL A 9 10.53 -1.00 -1.60
N ALA A 10 9.35 -1.37 -1.09
CA ALA A 10 8.38 -0.45 -0.53
C ALA A 10 8.62 -0.20 0.98
N GLU A 11 9.44 -1.02 1.65
CA GLU A 11 9.79 -0.84 3.07
C GLU A 11 10.49 0.50 3.29
N GLY A 12 9.98 1.31 4.23
CA GLY A 12 10.53 2.64 4.53
C GLY A 12 10.44 3.68 3.41
N ASN A 13 10.01 3.30 2.20
CA ASN A 13 9.84 4.17 1.04
C ASN A 13 8.38 4.62 0.87
N VAL A 14 7.41 3.77 1.23
CA VAL A 14 6.00 4.14 1.19
C VAL A 14 5.63 4.94 2.44
N HIS A 15 5.23 6.19 2.23
CA HIS A 15 4.71 7.06 3.26
C HIS A 15 3.21 7.25 3.05
N ALA A 16 2.40 6.63 3.90
CA ALA A 16 0.96 6.62 3.71
C ALA A 16 0.16 6.56 5.01
N LYS A 17 -1.07 7.05 4.94
CA LYS A 17 -2.09 6.92 5.98
C LYS A 17 -2.96 5.69 5.70
N THR A 18 -3.20 4.89 6.74
CA THR A 18 -4.12 3.76 6.73
C THR A 18 -5.50 4.16 7.22
N GLY A 19 -6.55 3.66 6.58
CA GLY A 19 -7.92 3.62 7.10
C GLY A 19 -8.43 2.18 7.16
N THR A 20 -9.18 1.83 8.20
CA THR A 20 -9.73 0.47 8.37
C THR A 20 -11.07 0.54 9.08
N LEU A 21 -12.10 -0.07 8.48
CA LEU A 21 -13.42 -0.33 9.07
C LEU A 21 -13.83 -1.78 8.74
N ALA A 22 -14.94 -2.25 9.30
CA ALA A 22 -15.48 -3.56 8.93
C ALA A 22 -15.80 -3.59 7.41
N GLY A 23 -15.22 -4.56 6.69
CA GLY A 23 -15.37 -4.69 5.23
C GLY A 23 -14.69 -3.59 4.41
N VAL A 24 -13.87 -2.71 5.01
CA VAL A 24 -13.18 -1.61 4.33
C VAL A 24 -11.73 -1.49 4.76
N SER A 25 -10.83 -1.33 3.80
CA SER A 25 -9.41 -1.06 4.02
C SER A 25 -8.94 -0.04 2.99
N SER A 26 -8.35 1.05 3.45
CA SER A 26 -7.79 2.10 2.60
C SER A 26 -6.33 2.41 2.96
N LEU A 27 -5.56 2.82 1.95
CA LEU A 27 -4.18 3.26 2.07
C LEU A 27 -3.94 4.37 1.05
N SER A 28 -3.51 5.54 1.52
CA SER A 28 -3.26 6.69 0.64
C SER A 28 -1.97 7.40 1.05
N GLY A 29 -1.19 7.83 0.07
CA GLY A 29 0.14 8.39 0.32
C GLY A 29 0.98 8.48 -0.94
N TYR A 30 2.29 8.38 -0.77
CA TYR A 30 3.25 8.47 -1.86
C TYR A 30 4.39 7.44 -1.73
N VAL A 31 5.07 7.20 -2.84
CA VAL A 31 6.25 6.33 -2.94
C VAL A 31 7.20 6.87 -4.00
N SER A 32 8.51 6.78 -3.75
CA SER A 32 9.53 7.06 -4.75
C SER A 32 9.76 5.82 -5.61
N ALA A 33 9.47 5.89 -6.90
CA ALA A 33 9.63 4.78 -7.84
C ALA A 33 11.09 4.62 -8.30
N ARG A 34 11.44 3.44 -8.84
CA ARG A 34 12.81 3.15 -9.32
C ARG A 34 13.30 4.08 -10.44
N ASN A 35 12.40 4.63 -11.25
CA ASN A 35 12.74 5.66 -12.25
C ASN A 35 12.92 7.08 -11.67
N GLY A 36 12.84 7.25 -10.35
CA GLY A 36 12.99 8.54 -9.69
C GLY A 36 11.72 9.37 -9.62
N ASN A 37 10.59 8.91 -10.19
CA ASN A 37 9.33 9.62 -10.08
C ASN A 37 8.72 9.46 -8.67
N LEU A 38 8.18 10.55 -8.14
CA LEU A 38 7.34 10.50 -6.96
C LEU A 38 5.90 10.18 -7.36
N ILE A 39 5.40 9.01 -6.96
CA ILE A 39 4.05 8.57 -7.29
C ILE A 39 3.14 8.79 -6.08
N THR A 40 2.07 9.54 -6.25
CA THR A 40 0.98 9.65 -5.27
C THR A 40 -0.11 8.62 -5.58
N PHE A 41 -0.70 8.01 -4.55
CA PHE A 41 -1.73 6.99 -4.71
C PHE A 41 -2.81 7.06 -3.63
N ALA A 42 -3.99 6.55 -3.99
CA ALA A 42 -5.09 6.28 -3.06
C ALA A 42 -5.74 4.94 -3.41
N ILE A 43 -5.59 3.96 -2.53
CA ILE A 43 -6.11 2.61 -2.70
C ILE A 43 -7.26 2.42 -1.72
N MET A 44 -8.46 2.14 -2.23
CA MET A 44 -9.65 1.88 -1.44
C MET A 44 -10.23 0.52 -1.81
N MET A 45 -10.32 -0.38 -0.83
CA MET A 45 -10.93 -1.69 -0.97
C MET A 45 -12.13 -1.75 -0.02
N GLN A 46 -13.30 -2.04 -0.56
CA GLN A 46 -14.59 -2.00 0.15
C GLN A 46 -15.42 -3.24 -0.17
N ASN A 47 -16.45 -3.49 0.62
CA ASN A 47 -17.42 -4.59 0.46
C ASN A 47 -16.78 -5.99 0.40
N PHE A 48 -15.61 -6.17 1.02
CA PHE A 48 -15.00 -7.50 1.13
C PHE A 48 -15.46 -8.21 2.40
N VAL A 49 -15.70 -9.51 2.29
CA VAL A 49 -16.07 -10.38 3.42
C VAL A 49 -14.86 -11.04 4.10
N GLU A 50 -13.70 -10.94 3.46
CA GLU A 50 -12.45 -11.54 3.93
C GLU A 50 -11.85 -10.81 5.14
N LYS A 51 -10.83 -11.42 5.75
CA LYS A 51 -10.04 -10.76 6.81
C LYS A 51 -9.37 -9.49 6.26
N ILE A 52 -9.33 -8.43 7.07
CA ILE A 52 -8.63 -7.16 6.75
C ILE A 52 -7.16 -7.40 6.33
N SER A 53 -6.50 -8.42 6.86
CA SER A 53 -5.12 -8.79 6.49
C SER A 53 -4.98 -9.21 5.03
N VAL A 54 -6.03 -9.75 4.38
CA VAL A 54 -6.04 -10.06 2.95
C VAL A 54 -6.00 -8.76 2.15
N ALA A 55 -6.90 -7.81 2.43
CA ALA A 55 -6.93 -6.51 1.77
C ALA A 55 -5.61 -5.73 1.96
N ARG A 56 -5.04 -5.76 3.17
CA ARG A 56 -3.74 -5.13 3.44
C ARG A 56 -2.60 -5.75 2.62
N ARG A 57 -2.57 -7.08 2.46
CA ARG A 57 -1.58 -7.75 1.59
C ARG A 57 -1.71 -7.34 0.12
N PHE A 58 -2.93 -7.14 -0.37
CA PHE A 58 -3.13 -6.61 -1.72
C PHE A 58 -2.65 -5.15 -1.85
N GLN A 59 -2.96 -4.30 -0.87
CA GLN A 59 -2.43 -2.94 -0.83
C GLN A 59 -0.89 -2.93 -0.83
N ASP A 60 -0.26 -3.78 -0.02
CA ASP A 60 1.21 -3.90 0.07
C ASP A 60 1.82 -4.30 -1.29
N LYS A 61 1.20 -5.26 -2.00
CA LYS A 61 1.63 -5.66 -3.35
C LYS A 61 1.49 -4.53 -4.37
N ILE A 62 0.41 -3.75 -4.32
CA ILE A 62 0.25 -2.59 -5.21
C ILE A 62 1.35 -1.56 -4.91
N CYS A 63 1.63 -1.27 -3.64
CA CYS A 63 2.71 -0.37 -3.25
C CYS A 63 4.10 -0.84 -3.73
N GLU A 64 4.38 -2.15 -3.65
CA GLU A 64 5.62 -2.73 -4.18
C GLU A 64 5.72 -2.60 -5.70
N LEU A 65 4.62 -2.77 -6.43
CA LEU A 65 4.58 -2.56 -7.87
C LEU A 65 4.84 -1.08 -8.23
N LEU A 66 4.23 -0.15 -7.50
CA LEU A 66 4.47 1.28 -7.69
C LEU A 66 5.92 1.66 -7.38
N ALA A 67 6.51 1.11 -6.31
CA ALA A 67 7.92 1.32 -5.98
C ALA A 67 8.87 0.80 -7.06
N ASN A 68 8.54 -0.33 -7.70
CA ASN A 68 9.31 -0.91 -8.80
C ASN A 68 9.04 -0.27 -10.17
N TYR A 69 8.20 0.75 -10.28
CA TYR A 69 7.86 1.35 -11.56
C TYR A 69 9.08 2.01 -12.24
N HIS A 70 9.18 1.82 -13.56
CA HIS A 70 10.28 2.26 -14.44
C HIS A 70 9.76 3.18 -15.55
#